data_AF-A0A1Y2CDR1-F1
#
_entry.id   AF-A0A1Y2CDR1-F1
#
_cell.length_a   1.000
_cell.length_b   1.000
_cell.length_c   1.000
_cell.angle_alpha   90.00
_cell.angle_beta   90.00
_cell.angle_gamma   90.00
#
_symmetry.space_group_name_H-M   'P 1'
#
loop_
_entity.id
_entity.type
_entity.pdbx_description
1 polymer ?
#
loop_
_entity_poly.entity_id
_entity_poly.type
_entity_poly.pdbx_seq_one_letter_code
_entity_poly.pdbx_strand_id
1 'polypeptide(L)'
;MGEGLAEIFMRPYNFKVWAIEPKYMQCEWLGERVAAPDLKLAVTNVVLNKVAGNWGPNATFKFPARGGTHGIWKAVANTLPAERVKCSTTVVGVDHKKKVVTLENGSTIKYKKLINTMPVTLLSDMLTPKIPKCWLYFPEPDSPFYRATIFSNYSPYNQPAKNVKLPTIRLAKSDAKVAGGAKEGPYWSLMLEVSESSVKPVDLETIMEETIQGCINTGLLLPTDEIVSLYHRRFYHELQKVDIWSRGRFGSWKYEVGNQDHSFMLGVECVDNVLYGVPEMTLHNPNWVNTRKNDERTLAAI
;
A
#
# COMPACT_ATOMS: atom_id res chain seq x y z
N MET A 1 8.86 -11.37 12.19
CA MET A 1 7.67 -11.59 11.34
C MET A 1 7.57 -13.09 11.05
N GLY A 2 6.36 -13.66 10.96
CA GLY A 2 6.17 -15.08 10.65
C GLY A 2 6.14 -15.38 9.14
N GLU A 3 6.45 -16.62 8.77
CA GLU A 3 6.59 -17.08 7.38
C GLU A 3 5.35 -16.82 6.52
N GLY A 4 4.14 -17.00 7.07
CA GLY A 4 2.91 -16.78 6.31
C GLY A 4 2.72 -15.34 5.82
N LEU A 5 3.03 -14.34 6.65
CA LEU A 5 2.95 -12.93 6.23
C LEU A 5 4.08 -12.55 5.27
N ALA A 6 5.24 -13.19 5.44
CA ALA A 6 6.37 -12.98 4.54
C ALA A 6 6.05 -13.49 3.13
N GLU A 7 5.48 -14.68 3.02
CA GLU A 7 5.08 -15.30 1.74
C GLU A 7 3.90 -14.60 1.07
N ILE A 8 2.85 -14.25 1.82
CA ILE A 8 1.63 -13.67 1.24
C ILE A 8 1.83 -12.23 0.80
N PHE A 9 2.64 -11.44 1.54
CA PHE A 9 2.73 -10.01 1.31
C PHE A 9 4.17 -9.53 1.14
N MET A 10 5.03 -9.69 2.15
CA MET A 10 6.30 -8.94 2.16
C MET A 10 7.25 -9.32 1.04
N ARG A 11 7.48 -10.61 0.78
CA ARG A 11 8.39 -11.07 -0.28
C ARG A 11 7.89 -10.67 -1.67
N PRO A 12 6.65 -11.03 -2.09
CA PRO A 12 6.18 -10.69 -3.43
C PRO A 12 6.03 -9.17 -3.62
N TYR A 13 5.54 -8.44 -2.61
CA TYR A 13 5.42 -6.99 -2.68
C TYR A 13 6.79 -6.30 -2.84
N ASN A 14 7.77 -6.63 -1.99
CA ASN A 14 9.08 -5.98 -2.05
C ASN A 14 9.81 -6.31 -3.36
N PHE A 15 9.68 -7.52 -3.90
CA PHE A 15 10.22 -7.82 -5.22
C PHE A 15 9.58 -6.93 -6.31
N LYS A 16 8.24 -6.74 -6.29
CA LYS A 16 7.54 -5.85 -7.23
C LYS A 16 7.94 -4.38 -7.06
N VAL A 17 8.24 -3.91 -5.85
CA VAL A 17 8.68 -2.53 -5.60
C VAL A 17 10.12 -2.30 -6.05
N TRP A 18 11.02 -3.21 -5.66
CA TRP A 18 12.46 -2.99 -5.74
C TRP A 18 13.11 -3.60 -6.97
N ALA A 19 12.39 -4.44 -7.70
CA ALA A 19 12.91 -5.20 -8.83
C ALA A 19 14.18 -6.00 -8.46
N ILE A 20 14.29 -6.46 -7.21
CA ILE A 20 15.36 -7.34 -6.70
C ILE A 20 14.80 -8.19 -5.57
N GLU A 21 15.27 -9.43 -5.42
CA GLU A 21 14.81 -10.28 -4.32
C GLU A 21 15.22 -9.69 -2.97
N PRO A 22 14.30 -9.63 -1.97
CA PRO A 22 14.60 -9.03 -0.66
C PRO A 22 15.80 -9.64 0.06
N LYS A 23 16.17 -10.90 -0.24
CA LYS A 23 17.36 -11.56 0.33
C LYS A 23 18.69 -10.91 -0.08
N TYR A 24 18.69 -10.12 -1.16
CA TYR A 24 19.85 -9.35 -1.61
C TYR A 24 19.84 -7.90 -1.11
N MET A 25 18.83 -7.52 -0.33
CA MET A 25 18.73 -6.18 0.26
C MET A 25 19.22 -6.23 1.71
N GLN A 26 20.04 -5.26 2.10
CA GLN A 26 20.27 -4.98 3.52
C GLN A 26 18.98 -4.50 4.19
N CYS A 27 18.89 -4.53 5.53
CA CYS A 27 17.66 -4.19 6.26
C CYS A 27 17.83 -3.05 7.29
N GLU A 28 19.02 -2.47 7.40
CA GLU A 28 19.34 -1.37 8.32
C GLU A 28 18.52 -0.11 8.00
N TRP A 29 18.23 0.13 6.71
CA TRP A 29 17.38 1.23 6.23
C TRP A 29 15.92 1.17 6.71
N LEU A 30 15.46 0.03 7.24
CA LEU A 30 14.15 -0.07 7.87
C LEU A 30 14.11 0.64 9.24
N GLY A 31 15.28 0.97 9.81
CA GLY A 31 15.41 1.54 11.15
C GLY A 31 14.80 0.64 12.24
N GLU A 32 14.39 1.23 13.36
CA GLU A 32 13.73 0.51 14.48
C GLU A 32 12.28 0.05 14.18
N ARG A 33 11.84 0.02 12.91
CA ARG A 33 10.44 -0.22 12.55
C ARG A 33 10.04 -1.70 12.52
N VAL A 34 10.95 -2.62 12.87
CA VAL A 34 10.67 -4.06 12.91
C VAL A 34 11.07 -4.64 14.26
N ALA A 35 10.10 -5.20 14.98
CA ALA A 35 10.33 -5.84 16.29
C ALA A 35 11.35 -6.99 16.18
N ALA A 36 12.46 -6.87 16.92
CA ALA A 36 13.53 -7.86 16.96
C ALA A 36 13.21 -9.00 17.95
N PRO A 37 13.49 -10.27 17.61
CA PRO A 37 13.44 -11.39 18.57
C PRO A 37 14.63 -11.38 19.54
N ASP A 38 14.42 -11.89 20.76
CA ASP A 38 15.41 -11.86 21.86
C ASP A 38 16.54 -12.89 21.68
N LEU A 39 17.71 -12.39 21.30
CA LEU A 39 18.94 -13.16 21.09
C LEU A 39 19.52 -13.76 22.38
N LYS A 40 19.36 -13.11 23.54
CA LYS A 40 19.88 -13.63 24.82
C LYS A 40 19.22 -14.95 25.17
N LEU A 41 17.93 -15.10 24.88
CA LEU A 41 17.18 -16.32 25.13
C LEU A 41 17.69 -17.49 24.27
N ALA A 42 18.00 -17.22 23.00
CA ALA A 42 18.51 -18.24 22.07
C ALA A 42 19.91 -18.72 22.45
N VAL A 43 20.83 -17.80 22.75
CA VAL A 43 22.21 -18.14 23.14
C VAL A 43 22.26 -18.89 24.48
N THR A 44 21.42 -18.49 25.44
CA THR A 44 21.35 -19.15 26.76
C THR A 44 20.95 -20.62 26.64
N ASN A 45 20.00 -20.97 25.77
CA ASN A 45 19.57 -22.36 25.59
C ASN A 45 20.64 -23.25 24.94
N VAL A 46 21.45 -22.68 24.02
CA VAL A 46 22.55 -23.41 23.37
C VAL A 46 23.71 -23.67 24.36
N VAL A 47 24.14 -22.64 25.10
CA VAL A 47 25.25 -22.77 26.06
C VAL A 47 24.93 -23.76 27.19
N LEU A 48 23.68 -23.76 27.65
CA LEU A 48 23.23 -24.66 28.73
C LEU A 48 22.84 -26.06 28.23
N ASN A 49 23.09 -26.36 26.94
CA ASN A 49 22.71 -27.61 26.27
C ASN A 49 21.25 -28.02 26.56
N LYS A 50 20.38 -27.02 26.63
CA LYS A 50 18.99 -27.16 27.04
C LYS A 50 18.16 -27.36 25.79
N VAL A 51 17.70 -28.60 25.56
CA VAL A 51 16.71 -28.87 24.53
C VAL A 51 15.45 -28.08 24.87
N ALA A 52 15.03 -27.17 24.00
CA ALA A 52 13.71 -26.57 24.12
C ALA A 52 12.69 -27.70 24.03
N GLY A 53 11.88 -27.92 25.09
CA GLY A 53 10.85 -28.96 25.09
C GLY A 53 9.85 -28.77 23.95
N ASN A 54 8.90 -29.69 23.78
CA ASN A 54 7.80 -29.55 22.82
C ASN A 54 7.20 -28.14 22.90
N TRP A 55 7.59 -27.28 21.95
CA TRP A 55 7.28 -25.87 22.00
C TRP A 55 6.25 -25.54 20.94
N GLY A 56 5.29 -24.76 21.39
CA GLY A 56 4.11 -24.36 20.66
C GLY A 56 2.94 -24.41 21.64
N PRO A 57 2.08 -23.38 21.71
CA PRO A 57 0.90 -23.38 22.59
C PRO A 57 -0.10 -24.52 22.30
N ASN A 58 0.19 -25.37 21.30
CA ASN A 58 -0.64 -26.47 20.81
C ASN A 58 0.02 -27.85 21.00
N ALA A 59 1.14 -27.96 21.74
CA ALA A 59 1.81 -29.24 22.01
C ALA A 59 0.88 -30.28 22.67
N THR A 60 -0.12 -29.80 23.41
CA THR A 60 -1.39 -30.48 23.62
C THR A 60 -2.50 -29.45 23.34
N PHE A 61 -3.59 -29.86 22.72
CA PHE A 61 -4.74 -28.99 22.48
C PHE A 61 -6.03 -29.71 22.84
N LYS A 62 -6.99 -28.94 23.34
CA LYS A 62 -8.34 -29.46 23.62
C LYS A 62 -9.16 -29.32 22.34
N PHE A 63 -9.75 -30.42 21.90
CA PHE A 63 -10.68 -30.44 20.78
C PHE A 63 -12.07 -30.82 21.30
N PRO A 64 -13.16 -30.23 20.77
CA PRO A 64 -14.51 -30.58 21.17
C PRO A 64 -14.77 -32.08 20.95
N ALA A 65 -15.24 -32.76 22.00
CA ALA A 65 -15.54 -34.19 21.92
C ALA A 65 -16.63 -34.51 20.87
N ARG A 66 -17.49 -33.54 20.52
CA ARG A 66 -18.57 -33.65 19.52
C ARG A 66 -18.74 -32.31 18.79
N GLY A 67 -19.18 -32.35 17.53
CA GLY A 67 -19.54 -31.16 16.75
C GLY A 67 -18.38 -30.38 16.12
N GLY A 68 -17.13 -30.84 16.28
CA GLY A 68 -15.94 -30.19 15.74
C GLY A 68 -15.75 -28.75 16.25
N THR A 69 -14.87 -27.99 15.62
CA THR A 69 -14.59 -26.59 15.98
C THR A 69 -15.82 -25.68 15.87
N HIS A 70 -16.72 -25.95 14.91
CA HIS A 70 -18.02 -25.28 14.79
C HIS A 70 -18.91 -25.43 16.03
N GLY A 71 -18.82 -26.58 16.71
CA GLY A 71 -19.56 -26.84 17.94
C GLY A 71 -19.27 -25.83 19.05
N ILE A 72 -18.04 -25.30 19.12
CA ILE A 72 -17.64 -24.26 20.07
C ILE A 72 -18.46 -22.99 19.81
N TRP A 73 -18.47 -22.51 18.56
CA TRP A 73 -19.13 -21.26 18.20
C TRP A 73 -20.66 -21.35 18.29
N LYS A 74 -21.24 -22.50 17.96
CA LYS A 74 -22.66 -22.76 18.22
C LYS A 74 -22.98 -22.70 19.72
N ALA A 75 -22.17 -23.35 20.56
CA ALA A 75 -22.38 -23.33 22.01
C ALA A 75 -22.26 -21.90 22.56
N VAL A 76 -21.26 -21.12 22.14
CA VAL A 76 -21.11 -19.71 22.52
C VAL A 76 -22.30 -18.88 22.04
N ALA A 77 -22.71 -19.02 20.78
CA ALA A 77 -23.86 -18.28 20.24
C ALA A 77 -25.15 -18.56 21.03
N ASN A 78 -25.35 -19.80 21.49
CA ASN A 78 -26.52 -20.19 22.31
C ASN A 78 -26.52 -19.56 23.72
N THR A 79 -25.40 -19.00 24.18
CA THR A 79 -25.35 -18.25 25.45
C THR A 79 -25.76 -16.79 25.30
N LEU A 80 -25.87 -16.29 24.06
CA LEU A 80 -26.24 -14.91 23.79
C LEU A 80 -27.78 -14.75 23.73
N PRO A 81 -28.32 -13.57 24.07
CA PRO A 81 -29.75 -13.29 23.90
C PRO A 81 -30.14 -13.42 22.42
N ALA A 82 -31.00 -14.38 22.10
CA ALA A 82 -31.32 -14.78 20.73
C ALA A 82 -31.91 -13.61 19.90
N GLU A 83 -32.66 -12.72 20.53
CA GLU A 83 -33.25 -11.53 19.90
C GLU A 83 -32.22 -10.50 19.43
N ARG A 84 -30.97 -10.58 19.95
CA ARG A 84 -29.86 -9.71 19.56
C ARG A 84 -28.96 -10.32 18.49
N VAL A 85 -29.12 -11.62 18.19
CA VAL A 85 -28.33 -12.32 17.17
C VAL A 85 -29.22 -12.57 15.95
N LYS A 86 -29.02 -11.75 14.91
CA LYS A 86 -29.80 -11.85 13.67
C LYS A 86 -28.99 -12.59 12.60
N CYS A 87 -29.33 -13.85 12.36
CA CYS A 87 -28.81 -14.64 11.25
C CYS A 87 -29.60 -14.35 9.97
N SER A 88 -29.06 -14.77 8.81
CA SER A 88 -29.69 -14.53 7.48
C SER A 88 -30.05 -13.05 7.25
N THR A 89 -29.22 -12.15 7.78
CA THR A 89 -29.43 -10.71 7.75
C THR A 89 -28.19 -10.08 7.11
N THR A 90 -28.25 -9.87 5.79
CA THR A 90 -27.14 -9.33 5.01
C THR A 90 -27.08 -7.81 5.13
N VAL A 91 -25.90 -7.27 5.42
CA VAL A 91 -25.63 -5.83 5.35
C VAL A 91 -25.28 -5.47 3.91
N VAL A 92 -25.93 -4.44 3.37
CA VAL A 92 -25.73 -3.98 1.98
C VAL A 92 -25.25 -2.53 1.91
N GLY A 93 -25.27 -1.79 3.01
CA GLY A 93 -24.80 -0.41 3.06
C GLY A 93 -24.54 0.09 4.47
N VAL A 94 -23.61 1.03 4.60
CA VAL A 94 -23.26 1.67 5.88
C VAL A 94 -23.10 3.17 5.68
N ASP A 95 -24.07 3.97 6.13
CA ASP A 95 -23.92 5.42 6.21
C ASP A 95 -23.16 5.79 7.49
N HIS A 96 -21.86 6.09 7.36
CA HIS A 96 -21.00 6.35 8.51
C HIS A 96 -21.13 7.78 9.06
N LYS A 97 -21.71 8.71 8.29
CA LYS A 97 -22.00 10.07 8.75
C LYS A 97 -23.30 10.10 9.57
N LYS A 98 -24.33 9.42 9.09
CA LYS A 98 -25.62 9.28 9.79
C LYS A 98 -25.62 8.16 10.84
N LYS A 99 -24.60 7.29 10.81
CA LYS A 99 -24.45 6.11 11.66
C LYS A 99 -25.61 5.12 11.52
N VAL A 100 -25.87 4.72 10.28
CA VAL A 100 -26.96 3.80 9.92
C VAL A 100 -26.40 2.67 9.07
N VAL A 101 -26.82 1.44 9.35
CA VAL A 101 -26.59 0.25 8.53
C VAL A 101 -27.87 -0.07 7.77
N THR A 102 -27.78 -0.34 6.47
CA THR A 102 -28.89 -0.77 5.62
C THR A 102 -28.77 -2.27 5.37
N LEU A 103 -29.87 -2.98 5.55
CA LEU A 103 -29.99 -4.41 5.34
C LEU A 103 -30.59 -4.73 3.97
N GLU A 104 -30.36 -5.94 3.48
CA GLU A 104 -30.84 -6.40 2.17
C GLU A 104 -32.36 -6.31 2.01
N ASN A 105 -33.11 -6.49 3.10
CA ASN A 105 -34.57 -6.32 3.10
C ASN A 105 -35.04 -4.84 3.14
N GLY A 106 -34.12 -3.89 3.00
CA GLY A 106 -34.38 -2.44 3.04
C GLY A 106 -34.51 -1.84 4.44
N SER A 107 -34.58 -2.66 5.50
CA SER A 107 -34.62 -2.15 6.87
C SER A 107 -33.28 -1.54 7.30
N THR A 108 -33.31 -0.67 8.31
CA THR A 108 -32.13 0.05 8.77
C THR A 108 -31.88 -0.11 10.26
N ILE A 109 -30.61 -0.09 10.66
CA ILE A 109 -30.17 -0.20 12.05
C ILE A 109 -29.28 0.99 12.38
N LYS A 110 -29.68 1.83 13.34
CA LYS A 110 -28.88 2.96 13.84
C LYS A 110 -27.88 2.49 14.89
N TYR A 111 -26.67 3.03 14.85
CA TYR A 111 -25.62 2.68 15.82
C TYR A 111 -24.96 3.91 16.44
N LYS A 112 -24.37 3.73 17.63
CA LYS A 112 -23.47 4.72 18.24
C LYS A 112 -22.02 4.50 17.83
N LYS A 113 -21.61 3.22 17.86
CA LYS A 113 -20.32 2.66 17.45
C LYS A 113 -20.60 1.36 16.68
N LEU A 114 -19.82 1.08 15.64
CA LEU A 114 -19.95 -0.10 14.80
C LEU A 114 -18.68 -0.94 14.95
N ILE A 115 -18.83 -2.20 15.35
CA ILE A 115 -17.75 -3.19 15.35
C ILE A 115 -17.91 -4.00 14.09
N ASN A 116 -16.96 -3.87 13.17
CA ASN A 116 -16.98 -4.61 11.90
C ASN A 116 -16.00 -5.79 11.96
N THR A 117 -16.50 -6.98 11.65
CA THR A 117 -15.69 -8.19 11.48
C THR A 117 -15.73 -8.73 10.05
N MET A 118 -16.39 -8.03 9.12
CA MET A 118 -16.33 -8.33 7.69
C MET A 118 -15.00 -7.83 7.09
N PRO A 119 -14.54 -8.37 5.94
CA PRO A 119 -13.39 -7.83 5.23
C PRO A 119 -13.47 -6.32 5.03
N VAL A 120 -12.37 -5.60 5.29
CA VAL A 120 -12.33 -4.13 5.21
C VAL A 120 -12.59 -3.61 3.80
N THR A 121 -12.25 -4.39 2.77
CA THR A 121 -12.54 -4.09 1.37
C THR A 121 -14.05 -4.02 1.11
N LEU A 122 -14.80 -5.04 1.55
CA LEU A 122 -16.26 -5.08 1.45
C LEU A 122 -16.91 -3.94 2.23
N LEU A 123 -16.44 -3.68 3.46
CA LEU A 123 -16.93 -2.52 4.24
C LEU A 123 -16.69 -1.22 3.47
N SER A 124 -15.47 -1.00 2.94
CA SER A 124 -15.13 0.20 2.18
C SER A 124 -16.07 0.42 0.99
N ASP A 125 -16.50 -0.65 0.34
CA ASP A 125 -17.42 -0.58 -0.79
C ASP A 125 -18.87 -0.36 -0.35
N MET A 126 -19.26 -0.72 0.88
CA MET A 126 -20.58 -0.44 1.44
C MET A 126 -20.71 0.96 2.09
N LEU A 127 -19.60 1.65 2.33
CA LEU A 127 -19.60 2.94 3.04
C LEU A 127 -20.19 4.08 2.21
N THR A 128 -21.06 4.85 2.86
CA THR A 128 -21.58 6.13 2.38
C THR A 128 -21.39 7.23 3.44
N PRO A 129 -20.90 8.43 3.08
CA PRO A 129 -20.16 8.70 1.84
C PRO A 129 -18.94 7.76 1.71
N LYS A 130 -18.46 7.57 0.49
CA LYS A 130 -17.27 6.75 0.24
C LYS A 130 -16.07 7.38 0.94
N ILE A 131 -15.26 6.55 1.59
CA ILE A 131 -13.94 6.99 2.05
C ILE A 131 -13.01 6.94 0.82
N PRO A 132 -12.41 8.06 0.40
CA PRO A 132 -11.54 8.08 -0.76
C PRO A 132 -10.31 7.21 -0.50
N LYS A 133 -10.10 6.19 -1.33
CA LYS A 133 -8.86 5.41 -1.32
C LYS A 133 -7.73 6.35 -1.81
N CYS A 134 -6.60 6.38 -1.11
CA CYS A 134 -5.47 7.23 -1.47
C CYS A 134 -4.50 6.45 -2.38
N TRP A 135 -3.78 5.49 -1.82
CA TRP A 135 -2.95 4.55 -2.57
C TRP A 135 -3.21 3.11 -2.11
N LEU A 136 -2.94 2.16 -2.99
CA LEU A 136 -3.17 0.73 -2.83
C LEU A 136 -1.89 -0.03 -3.20
N TYR A 137 -1.67 -1.17 -2.54
CA TYR A 137 -0.50 -2.02 -2.73
C TYR A 137 -0.94 -3.37 -3.32
N PHE A 138 -0.16 -3.89 -4.25
CA PHE A 138 -0.49 -5.09 -5.02
C PHE A 138 0.68 -6.08 -4.96
N PRO A 139 0.71 -6.99 -3.96
CA PRO A 139 1.70 -8.07 -3.92
C PRO A 139 1.50 -9.11 -5.03
N GLU A 140 0.26 -9.34 -5.47
CA GLU A 140 -0.09 -10.42 -6.39
C GLU A 140 0.52 -10.23 -7.80
N PRO A 141 0.82 -11.32 -8.53
CA PRO A 141 1.47 -11.26 -9.84
C PRO A 141 0.51 -10.93 -10.99
N ASP A 142 -0.79 -10.81 -10.73
CA ASP A 142 -1.83 -10.51 -11.74
C ASP A 142 -1.87 -9.03 -12.16
N SER A 143 -0.92 -8.23 -11.70
CA SER A 143 -0.72 -6.83 -12.07
C SER A 143 0.79 -6.50 -12.13
N PRO A 144 1.25 -5.70 -13.11
CA PRO A 144 2.67 -5.36 -13.21
C PRO A 144 3.09 -4.29 -12.19
N PHE A 145 2.15 -3.46 -11.74
CA PHE A 145 2.39 -2.35 -10.81
C PHE A 145 2.41 -2.82 -9.36
N TYR A 146 3.27 -2.21 -8.54
CA TYR A 146 3.30 -2.44 -7.10
C TYR A 146 2.40 -1.48 -6.32
N ARG A 147 2.11 -0.31 -6.90
CA ARG A 147 1.29 0.75 -6.29
C ARG A 147 0.35 1.36 -7.33
N ALA A 148 -0.89 1.59 -6.91
CA ALA A 148 -1.85 2.42 -7.63
C ALA A 148 -2.37 3.53 -6.71
N THR A 149 -2.56 4.72 -7.26
CA THR A 149 -3.08 5.89 -6.57
C THR A 149 -4.34 6.36 -7.29
N ILE A 150 -5.45 6.55 -6.56
CA ILE A 150 -6.63 7.21 -7.13
C ILE A 150 -6.35 8.71 -7.12
N PHE A 151 -5.61 9.16 -8.13
CA PHE A 151 -4.99 10.49 -8.16
C PHE A 151 -6.03 11.62 -8.16
N SER A 152 -7.22 11.34 -8.70
CA SER A 152 -8.37 12.27 -8.67
C SER A 152 -8.97 12.52 -7.29
N ASN A 153 -8.67 11.67 -6.29
CA ASN A 153 -9.09 11.89 -4.90
C ASN A 153 -8.23 12.94 -4.19
N TYR A 154 -7.04 13.25 -4.71
CA TYR A 154 -6.12 14.19 -4.05
C TYR A 154 -6.53 15.63 -4.31
N SER A 155 -7.07 15.91 -5.50
CA SER A 155 -7.55 17.23 -5.88
C SER A 155 -8.56 17.10 -7.03
N PRO A 156 -9.67 17.88 -7.04
CA PRO A 156 -10.59 17.91 -8.17
C PRO A 156 -9.95 18.47 -9.46
N TYR A 157 -8.78 19.13 -9.35
CA TYR A 157 -8.03 19.68 -10.47
C TYR A 157 -7.01 18.69 -11.08
N ASN A 158 -6.89 17.48 -10.54
CA ASN A 158 -6.07 16.41 -11.12
C ASN A 158 -6.76 15.69 -12.29
N GLN A 159 -7.96 16.15 -12.65
CA GLN A 159 -8.77 15.66 -13.75
C GLN A 159 -9.53 16.84 -14.37
N PRO A 160 -9.97 16.72 -15.63
CA PRO A 160 -10.79 17.75 -16.25
C PRO A 160 -12.11 17.97 -15.49
N ALA A 161 -12.64 19.19 -15.57
CA ALA A 161 -13.96 19.50 -15.05
C ALA A 161 -15.04 18.70 -15.81
N LYS A 162 -16.19 18.45 -15.15
CA LYS A 162 -17.28 17.62 -15.70
C LYS A 162 -17.77 18.07 -17.08
N ASN A 163 -17.78 19.38 -17.35
CA ASN A 163 -18.26 19.97 -18.60
C ASN A 163 -17.24 19.93 -19.75
N VAL A 164 -16.00 19.54 -19.49
CA VAL A 164 -15.00 19.33 -20.55
C VAL A 164 -15.45 18.13 -21.37
N LYS A 165 -15.37 18.22 -22.70
CA LYS A 165 -15.71 17.14 -23.62
C LYS A 165 -14.44 16.47 -24.13
N LEU A 166 -14.30 15.17 -23.88
CA LEU A 166 -13.20 14.36 -24.39
C LEU A 166 -13.72 13.16 -25.19
N PRO A 167 -13.08 12.79 -26.30
CA PRO A 167 -13.40 11.55 -27.00
C PRO A 167 -12.89 10.34 -26.23
N THR A 168 -13.66 9.27 -26.21
CA THR A 168 -13.21 7.95 -25.77
C THR A 168 -12.14 7.45 -26.74
N ILE A 169 -10.94 7.15 -26.24
CA ILE A 169 -9.86 6.61 -27.07
C ILE A 169 -9.99 5.09 -27.25
N ARG A 170 -10.46 4.38 -26.20
CA ARG A 170 -10.69 2.93 -26.17
C ARG A 170 -11.52 2.52 -24.96
N LEU A 171 -11.93 1.25 -24.90
CA LEU A 171 -12.43 0.62 -23.67
C LEU A 171 -11.27 -0.04 -22.92
N ALA A 172 -11.44 -0.29 -21.61
CA ALA A 172 -10.40 -0.95 -20.82
C ALA A 172 -10.04 -2.33 -21.39
N LYS A 173 -11.02 -3.16 -21.75
CA LYS A 173 -10.79 -4.52 -22.28
C LYS A 173 -10.51 -4.57 -23.79
N SER A 174 -10.82 -3.51 -24.54
CA SER A 174 -10.67 -3.49 -26.00
C SER A 174 -9.97 -2.24 -26.45
N ASP A 175 -8.88 -2.43 -27.20
CA ASP A 175 -8.12 -1.41 -27.92
C ASP A 175 -8.86 -0.83 -29.13
N ALA A 176 -10.02 -1.37 -29.47
CA ALA A 176 -10.86 -0.84 -30.52
C ALA A 176 -11.24 0.61 -30.23
N LYS A 177 -11.03 1.49 -31.22
CA LYS A 177 -11.52 2.86 -31.16
C LYS A 177 -13.04 2.82 -31.02
N VAL A 178 -13.54 3.46 -29.96
CA VAL A 178 -14.97 3.60 -29.76
C VAL A 178 -15.47 4.66 -30.72
N ALA A 179 -16.33 4.26 -31.66
CA ALA A 179 -16.99 5.19 -32.56
C ALA A 179 -17.92 6.12 -31.74
N GLY A 180 -17.65 7.43 -31.77
CA GLY A 180 -18.42 8.41 -31.02
C GLY A 180 -17.73 9.79 -30.97
N GLY A 181 -18.52 10.84 -30.78
CA GLY A 181 -18.01 12.20 -30.55
C GLY A 181 -17.55 12.40 -29.11
N ALA A 182 -16.89 13.53 -28.85
CA ALA A 182 -16.45 13.90 -27.50
C ALA A 182 -17.63 14.02 -26.52
N LYS A 183 -17.53 13.34 -25.37
CA LYS A 183 -18.55 13.31 -24.31
C LYS A 183 -18.05 14.08 -23.09
N GLU A 184 -18.99 14.66 -22.35
CA GLU A 184 -18.73 15.26 -21.04
C GLU A 184 -18.36 14.18 -20.00
N GLY A 185 -17.74 14.60 -18.91
CA GLY A 185 -17.41 13.72 -17.78
C GLY A 185 -18.62 13.28 -16.95
N PRO A 186 -18.45 12.88 -15.67
CA PRO A 186 -17.29 13.13 -14.82
C PRO A 186 -16.07 12.24 -15.15
N TYR A 187 -14.89 12.75 -14.79
CA TYR A 187 -13.62 12.04 -14.96
C TYR A 187 -13.01 11.67 -13.61
N TRP A 188 -12.19 10.63 -13.60
CA TRP A 188 -11.36 10.21 -12.50
C TRP A 188 -10.01 9.71 -13.06
N SER A 189 -9.00 9.58 -12.22
CA SER A 189 -7.63 9.26 -12.66
C SER A 189 -6.93 8.25 -11.75
N LEU A 190 -6.21 7.32 -12.37
CA LEU A 190 -5.28 6.40 -11.73
C LEU A 190 -3.83 6.78 -12.09
N MET A 191 -2.95 6.74 -11.10
CA MET A 191 -1.51 6.81 -11.28
C MET A 191 -0.89 5.50 -10.77
N LEU A 192 -0.13 4.81 -11.62
CA LEU A 192 0.42 3.49 -11.34
C LEU A 192 1.95 3.49 -11.49
N GLU A 193 2.62 2.67 -10.69
CA GLU A 193 4.09 2.59 -10.67
C GLU A 193 4.56 1.14 -10.85
N VAL A 194 5.49 0.96 -11.81
CA VAL A 194 6.12 -0.31 -12.16
C VAL A 194 7.63 -0.14 -12.04
N SER A 195 8.30 -1.07 -11.37
CA SER A 195 9.76 -1.14 -11.27
C SER A 195 10.35 -2.00 -12.39
N GLU A 196 11.58 -1.70 -12.78
CA GLU A 196 12.34 -2.42 -13.80
C GLU A 196 13.78 -2.64 -13.31
N SER A 197 14.36 -3.81 -13.61
CA SER A 197 15.79 -4.08 -13.44
C SER A 197 16.23 -5.20 -14.39
N SER A 198 17.52 -5.55 -14.38
CA SER A 198 18.04 -6.70 -15.13
C SER A 198 17.40 -8.04 -14.71
N VAL A 199 16.90 -8.16 -13.47
CA VAL A 199 16.25 -9.37 -12.94
C VAL A 199 14.72 -9.28 -12.94
N LYS A 200 14.17 -8.11 -13.27
CA LYS A 200 12.74 -7.87 -13.52
C LYS A 200 12.61 -6.97 -14.75
N PRO A 201 12.87 -7.50 -15.96
CA PRO A 201 12.76 -6.73 -17.18
C PRO A 201 11.31 -6.30 -17.41
N VAL A 202 11.14 -5.15 -18.07
CA VAL A 202 9.83 -4.61 -18.47
C VAL A 202 9.87 -4.36 -19.96
N ASP A 203 8.89 -4.92 -20.67
CA ASP A 203 8.70 -4.64 -22.08
C ASP A 203 7.89 -3.34 -22.22
N LEU A 204 8.54 -2.29 -22.74
CA LEU A 204 7.93 -0.97 -22.86
C LEU A 204 6.87 -0.90 -23.96
N GLU A 205 6.88 -1.84 -24.91
CA GLU A 205 5.86 -1.91 -25.95
C GLU A 205 4.53 -2.44 -25.37
N THR A 206 4.59 -3.34 -24.39
CA THR A 206 3.41 -3.99 -23.81
C THR A 206 2.98 -3.44 -22.46
N ILE A 207 3.86 -2.71 -21.73
CA ILE A 207 3.61 -2.34 -20.33
C ILE A 207 2.32 -1.55 -20.10
N MET A 208 1.91 -0.73 -21.07
CA MET A 208 0.64 0.00 -20.98
C MET A 208 -0.56 -0.96 -20.98
N GLU A 209 -0.57 -1.92 -21.90
CA GLU A 209 -1.63 -2.93 -22.00
C GLU A 209 -1.66 -3.83 -20.77
N GLU A 210 -0.48 -4.28 -20.32
CA GLU A 210 -0.35 -5.07 -19.10
C GLU A 210 -0.84 -4.31 -17.86
N THR A 211 -0.60 -2.99 -17.80
CA THR A 211 -1.06 -2.15 -16.70
C THR A 211 -2.58 -1.98 -16.72
N ILE A 212 -3.19 -1.75 -17.89
CA ILE A 212 -4.65 -1.69 -18.03
C ILE A 212 -5.28 -3.03 -17.65
N GLN A 213 -4.71 -4.14 -18.14
CA GLN A 213 -5.19 -5.48 -17.79
C GLN A 213 -5.05 -5.76 -16.29
N GLY A 214 -3.93 -5.35 -15.67
CA GLY A 214 -3.73 -5.43 -14.22
C GLY A 214 -4.76 -4.62 -13.43
N CYS A 215 -5.17 -3.45 -13.95
CA CYS A 215 -6.26 -2.67 -13.34
C CYS A 215 -7.59 -3.42 -13.40
N ILE A 216 -7.87 -4.16 -14.48
CA ILE A 216 -9.07 -5.00 -14.59
C ILE A 216 -9.01 -6.17 -13.60
N ASN A 217 -7.88 -6.88 -13.56
CA ASN A 217 -7.69 -8.05 -12.69
C ASN A 217 -7.89 -7.69 -11.21
N THR A 218 -7.42 -6.51 -10.81
CA THR A 218 -7.50 -6.00 -9.44
C THR A 218 -8.81 -5.27 -9.12
N GLY A 219 -9.72 -5.14 -10.09
CA GLY A 219 -10.99 -4.43 -9.94
C GLY A 219 -10.85 -2.91 -9.80
N LEU A 220 -9.70 -2.34 -10.20
CA LEU A 220 -9.52 -0.90 -10.33
C LEU A 220 -10.27 -0.33 -11.54
N LEU A 221 -10.37 -1.12 -12.63
CA LEU A 221 -11.16 -0.80 -13.82
C LEU A 221 -12.20 -1.89 -14.07
N LEU A 222 -13.37 -1.51 -14.54
CA LEU A 222 -14.30 -2.43 -15.18
C LEU A 222 -13.89 -2.64 -16.65
N PRO A 223 -14.12 -3.83 -17.23
CA PRO A 223 -13.84 -4.09 -18.65
C PRO A 223 -14.45 -3.08 -19.63
N THR A 224 -15.57 -2.47 -19.24
CA THR A 224 -16.36 -1.51 -20.03
C THR A 224 -16.00 -0.05 -19.76
N ASP A 225 -15.06 0.23 -18.85
CA ASP A 225 -14.68 1.60 -18.56
C ASP A 225 -14.06 2.28 -19.79
N GLU A 226 -14.50 3.50 -20.05
CA GLU A 226 -14.02 4.33 -21.15
C GLU A 226 -12.71 5.00 -20.75
N ILE A 227 -11.65 4.75 -21.52
CA ILE A 227 -10.37 5.45 -21.35
C ILE A 227 -10.37 6.64 -22.30
N VAL A 228 -10.09 7.83 -21.77
CA VAL A 228 -10.04 9.10 -22.53
C VAL A 228 -8.63 9.71 -22.56
N SER A 229 -7.71 9.22 -21.74
CA SER A 229 -6.33 9.68 -21.67
C SER A 229 -5.43 8.57 -21.14
N LEU A 230 -4.23 8.45 -21.71
CA LEU A 230 -3.15 7.60 -21.25
C LEU A 230 -1.85 8.40 -21.26
N TYR A 231 -1.02 8.19 -20.24
CA TYR A 231 0.28 8.81 -20.11
C TYR A 231 1.27 7.81 -19.54
N HIS A 232 2.44 7.72 -20.14
CA HIS A 232 3.54 6.89 -19.67
C HIS A 232 4.86 7.65 -19.77
N ARG A 233 5.68 7.55 -18.72
CA ARG A 233 7.01 8.11 -18.69
C ARG A 233 7.95 7.16 -17.96
N ARG A 234 9.06 6.84 -18.62
CA ARG A 234 10.19 6.12 -18.04
C ARG A 234 11.21 7.10 -17.48
N PHE A 235 11.79 6.77 -16.33
CA PHE A 235 12.89 7.51 -15.73
C PHE A 235 14.15 6.65 -15.77
N TYR A 236 15.26 7.22 -16.22
CA TYR A 236 16.57 6.54 -16.32
C TYR A 236 17.50 7.02 -15.20
N HIS A 237 18.45 6.19 -14.81
CA HIS A 237 19.49 6.53 -13.85
C HIS A 237 20.87 6.15 -14.39
N GLU A 238 21.69 7.16 -14.68
CA GLU A 238 23.14 7.02 -14.83
C GLU A 238 23.81 8.27 -14.27
N LEU A 239 24.70 8.11 -13.29
CA LEU A 239 25.68 9.12 -12.92
C LEU A 239 26.99 8.42 -12.53
N GLN A 240 28.06 8.67 -13.30
CA GLN A 240 29.43 8.24 -12.99
C GLN A 240 30.28 9.40 -12.47
N LYS A 241 31.04 9.06 -11.42
CA LYS A 241 32.30 9.60 -10.86
C LYS A 241 32.96 10.79 -11.59
N VAL A 242 32.68 12.00 -11.11
CA VAL A 242 33.57 13.18 -11.06
C VAL A 242 33.17 14.00 -9.82
N ASP A 243 33.86 15.11 -9.49
CA ASP A 243 33.58 16.02 -8.34
C ASP A 243 32.16 16.63 -8.40
N ILE A 244 31.17 15.79 -8.17
CA ILE A 244 29.74 16.09 -8.23
C ILE A 244 29.13 15.53 -6.94
N TRP A 245 28.57 16.42 -6.14
CA TRP A 245 27.79 16.06 -4.95
C TRP A 245 26.39 15.61 -5.39
N SER A 246 26.25 14.32 -5.70
CA SER A 246 24.97 13.71 -6.06
C SER A 246 24.07 13.54 -4.83
N ARG A 247 22.89 14.17 -4.83
CA ARG A 247 21.96 14.24 -3.68
C ARG A 247 20.50 14.05 -4.12
N GLY A 248 19.63 13.72 -3.16
CA GLY A 248 18.21 13.46 -3.39
C GLY A 248 17.90 11.97 -3.59
N ARG A 249 16.61 11.62 -3.67
CA ARG A 249 16.10 10.24 -3.73
C ARG A 249 16.92 9.27 -4.58
N PHE A 250 17.23 9.67 -5.81
CA PHE A 250 18.01 8.87 -6.76
C PHE A 250 19.46 9.34 -6.90
N GLY A 251 19.82 10.50 -6.31
CA GLY A 251 21.18 11.01 -6.31
C GLY A 251 22.05 10.36 -5.23
N SER A 252 21.53 10.25 -4.01
CA SER A 252 22.22 9.58 -2.89
C SER A 252 21.87 8.09 -2.76
N TRP A 253 20.83 7.63 -3.44
CA TRP A 253 20.33 6.24 -3.45
C TRP A 253 19.99 5.68 -2.06
N LYS A 254 19.64 6.55 -1.12
CA LYS A 254 19.18 6.17 0.22
C LYS A 254 17.69 6.38 0.33
N TYR A 255 16.92 5.30 0.22
CA TYR A 255 15.47 5.37 0.25
C TYR A 255 14.93 5.89 1.58
N GLU A 256 15.57 5.51 2.69
CA GLU A 256 15.25 5.93 4.05
C GLU A 256 15.33 7.44 4.26
N VAL A 257 15.96 8.17 3.32
CA VAL A 257 16.01 9.63 3.22
C VAL A 257 15.69 10.11 1.79
N GLY A 258 14.75 9.41 1.14
CA GLY A 258 14.38 9.63 -0.27
C GLY A 258 13.02 10.29 -0.49
N ASN A 259 12.36 10.81 0.55
CA ASN A 259 11.12 11.56 0.43
C ASN A 259 11.38 13.04 0.08
N GLN A 260 10.33 13.84 -0.13
CA GLN A 260 10.46 15.23 -0.59
C GLN A 260 11.21 16.12 0.42
N ASP A 261 10.82 16.04 1.69
CA ASP A 261 11.47 16.71 2.82
C ASP A 261 12.96 16.35 2.92
N HIS A 262 13.29 15.06 2.85
CA HIS A 262 14.65 14.58 2.91
C HIS A 262 15.46 15.02 1.68
N SER A 263 14.89 14.91 0.47
CA SER A 263 15.58 15.30 -0.76
C SER A 263 15.87 16.80 -0.79
N PHE A 264 14.95 17.61 -0.26
CA PHE A 264 15.17 19.04 -0.07
C PHE A 264 16.32 19.29 0.91
N MET A 265 16.29 18.64 2.09
CA MET A 265 17.33 18.79 3.10
C MET A 265 18.69 18.27 2.65
N LEU A 266 18.75 17.21 1.83
CA LEU A 266 19.99 16.73 1.22
C LEU A 266 20.65 17.79 0.33
N GLY A 267 19.88 18.61 -0.38
CA GLY A 267 20.43 19.74 -1.14
C GLY A 267 20.90 20.87 -0.23
N VAL A 268 20.09 21.21 0.77
CA VAL A 268 20.37 22.28 1.75
C VAL A 268 21.60 21.99 2.61
N GLU A 269 21.77 20.74 3.06
CA GLU A 269 22.94 20.30 3.81
C GLU A 269 24.18 20.15 2.93
N CYS A 270 24.02 19.72 1.67
CA CYS A 270 25.12 19.68 0.72
C CYS A 270 25.74 21.05 0.47
N VAL A 271 24.91 22.08 0.28
CA VAL A 271 25.40 23.46 0.11
C VAL A 271 26.13 23.94 1.38
N ASP A 272 25.60 23.64 2.57
CA ASP A 272 26.25 24.00 3.83
C ASP A 272 27.56 23.25 4.06
N ASN A 273 27.63 22.00 3.65
CA ASN A 273 28.85 21.23 3.71
C ASN A 273 29.93 21.85 2.82
N VAL A 274 29.58 22.18 1.58
CA VAL A 274 30.50 22.79 0.61
C VAL A 274 30.98 24.17 1.06
N LEU A 275 30.09 25.00 1.61
CA LEU A 275 30.41 26.38 1.98
C LEU A 275 31.04 26.51 3.37
N TYR A 276 30.62 25.70 4.33
CA TYR A 276 30.90 25.90 5.75
C TYR A 276 31.43 24.66 6.47
N GLY A 277 31.58 23.52 5.77
CA GLY A 277 32.06 22.26 6.36
C GLY A 277 31.07 21.61 7.34
N VAL A 278 29.79 22.00 7.31
CA VAL A 278 28.75 21.42 8.18
C VAL A 278 28.47 19.96 7.78
N PRO A 279 28.31 19.02 8.73
CA PRO A 279 27.99 17.64 8.40
C PRO A 279 26.62 17.45 7.73
N GLU A 280 26.55 16.58 6.72
CA GLU A 280 25.30 16.21 6.04
C GLU A 280 24.54 15.13 6.81
N MET A 281 23.81 15.55 7.84
CA MET A 281 23.08 14.68 8.77
C MET A 281 22.03 13.81 8.08
N THR A 282 21.27 14.37 7.13
CA THR A 282 20.27 13.63 6.36
C THR A 282 20.92 12.56 5.49
N LEU A 283 22.10 12.82 4.93
CA LEU A 283 22.80 11.83 4.11
C LEU A 283 23.39 10.70 4.95
N HIS A 284 24.04 11.04 6.07
CA HIS A 284 24.87 10.09 6.81
C HIS A 284 24.16 9.45 8.02
N ASN A 285 23.13 10.10 8.57
CA ASN A 285 22.45 9.67 9.80
C ASN A 285 20.91 9.58 9.64
N PRO A 286 20.37 8.71 8.75
CA PRO A 286 18.93 8.56 8.54
C PRO A 286 18.10 8.34 9.81
N ASN A 287 18.57 7.51 10.74
CA ASN A 287 17.85 7.23 11.99
C ASN A 287 17.75 8.47 12.88
N TRP A 288 18.80 9.30 12.92
CA TRP A 288 18.81 10.54 13.70
C TRP A 288 17.77 11.51 13.16
N VAL A 289 17.77 11.78 11.86
CA VAL A 289 16.87 12.77 11.25
C VAL A 289 15.41 12.30 11.23
N ASN A 290 15.15 11.00 11.11
CA ASN A 290 13.79 10.44 11.03
C ASN A 290 13.08 10.32 12.39
N THR A 291 13.81 10.32 13.52
CA THR A 291 13.26 10.10 14.86
C THR A 291 13.03 11.38 15.65
N ARG A 292 13.38 12.54 15.09
CA ARG A 292 13.25 13.84 15.73
C ARG A 292 12.67 14.89 14.79
N LYS A 293 12.20 15.99 15.37
CA LYS A 293 11.99 17.23 14.65
C LYS A 293 13.33 17.98 14.60
N ASN A 294 13.74 18.42 13.41
CA ASN A 294 14.96 19.23 13.21
C ASN A 294 14.54 20.70 13.08
N ASP A 295 14.81 21.51 14.10
CA ASP A 295 14.33 22.88 14.24
C ASP A 295 15.45 23.91 14.43
N GLU A 296 16.71 23.47 14.38
CA GLU A 296 17.89 24.32 14.55
C GLU A 296 18.13 25.25 13.36
N ARG A 297 17.81 24.76 12.15
CA ARG A 297 17.97 25.52 10.91
C ARG A 297 16.66 26.18 10.53
N THR A 298 16.68 27.51 10.41
CA THR A 298 15.51 28.30 10.03
C THR A 298 15.82 29.18 8.83
N LEU A 299 14.80 29.47 8.02
CA LEU A 299 14.90 30.50 6.99
C LEU A 299 14.70 31.85 7.70
N ALA A 300 15.76 32.65 7.84
CA ALA A 300 15.60 34.03 8.28
C ALA A 300 14.73 34.76 7.25
N ALA A 301 13.71 35.51 7.71
CA ALA A 301 12.94 36.38 6.83
C ALA A 301 13.89 37.39 6.20
N ILE A 302 14.00 37.35 4.87
CA ILE A 302 14.72 38.34 4.06
C ILE A 302 13.83 39.58 3.94
#